data_AF-X1FZS0-F1
#
_entry.id   AF-X1FZS0-F1
#
_cell.length_a   1.000
_cell.length_b   1.000
_cell.length_c   1.000
_cell.angle_alpha   90.00
_cell.angle_beta   90.00
_cell.angle_gamma   90.00
#
_symmetry.space_group_name_H-M   'P 1'
#
loop_
_entity.id
_entity.type
_entity.pdbx_description
1 polymer ?
#
loop_
_entity_poly.entity_id
_entity_poly.type
_entity_poly.pdbx_seq_one_letter_code
_entity_poly.pdbx_strand_id
1 'polypeptide(L)' 'IEQEIKDAIRKFNLRTVDEVKRLTRAGMGLCQGRTCGPLIKRIIAEETNKKVSEISPSHKRPPVRPIKIGLLAKAEEKES' A
#
# COMPACT_ATOMS: atom_id res chain seq x y z
N ILE A 1 12.16 3.44 8.84
CA ILE A 1 10.81 3.20 8.30
C ILE A 1 10.01 2.20 9.13
N GLU A 2 10.55 1.03 9.51
CA GLU A 2 9.80 0.06 10.32
C GLU A 2 9.37 0.64 11.68
N GLN A 3 10.32 1.28 12.39
CA GLN A 3 10.02 1.93 13.67
C GLN A 3 8.93 3.00 13.54
N GLU A 4 8.99 3.81 12.48
CA GLU A 4 7.99 4.84 12.19
C GLU A 4 6.58 4.24 11.96
N ILE A 5 6.50 3.08 11.31
CA ILE A 5 5.24 2.35 11.12
C ILE A 5 4.72 1.85 12.48
N LYS A 6 5.58 1.25 13.30
CA LYS A 6 5.22 0.78 14.65
C LYS A 6 4.73 1.94 15.53
N ASP A 7 5.45 3.05 15.53
CA ASP A 7 5.09 4.25 16.29
C ASP A 7 3.76 4.84 15.81
N ALA A 8 3.52 4.88 14.49
CA ALA A 8 2.26 5.36 13.92
C ALA A 8 1.08 4.43 14.29
N ILE A 9 1.27 3.11 14.24
CA ILE A 9 0.24 2.14 14.64
C ILE A 9 -0.13 2.34 16.11
N ARG A 10 0.86 2.48 17.00
CA ARG A 10 0.61 2.70 18.44
C ARG A 10 -0.06 4.04 18.73
N LYS A 11 0.41 5.12 18.08
CA LYS A 11 -0.07 6.48 18.33
C LYS A 11 -1.48 6.71 17.80
N PHE A 12 -1.83 6.13 16.65
CA PHE A 12 -3.10 6.39 15.97
C PHE A 12 -4.02 5.18 15.90
N ASN A 13 -3.66 4.05 16.54
CA ASN A 13 -4.43 2.81 16.58
C ASN A 13 -4.83 2.33 15.16
N LEU A 14 -3.88 2.35 14.23
CA LEU A 14 -4.08 1.97 12.83
C LEU A 14 -4.25 0.45 12.71
N ARG A 15 -5.20 0.00 11.89
CA ARG A 15 -5.58 -1.43 11.79
C ARG A 15 -5.52 -1.98 10.37
N THR A 16 -5.30 -1.13 9.39
CA THR A 16 -5.28 -1.53 7.97
C THR A 16 -4.01 -1.05 7.27
N VAL A 17 -3.64 -1.75 6.20
CA VAL A 17 -2.47 -1.37 5.38
C VAL A 17 -2.68 0.00 4.71
N ASP A 18 -3.92 0.36 4.36
CA ASP A 18 -4.23 1.65 3.73
C ASP A 18 -4.09 2.83 4.71
N GLU A 19 -4.46 2.66 5.97
CA GLU A 19 -4.24 3.67 7.01
C GLU A 19 -2.75 3.94 7.24
N VAL A 20 -1.95 2.87 7.39
CA VAL A 20 -0.49 2.98 7.52
C VAL A 20 0.12 3.66 6.29
N LYS A 21 -0.32 3.28 5.09
CA LYS A 21 0.10 3.89 3.82
C LYS A 21 -0.18 5.39 3.78
N ARG A 22 -1.38 5.82 4.19
CA ARG A 22 -1.78 7.25 4.15
C ARG A 22 -0.94 8.12 5.09
N LEU A 23 -0.58 7.60 6.25
CA LEU A 23 0.20 8.33 7.26
C LEU A 23 1.70 8.31 6.99
N THR A 24 2.27 7.13 6.73
CA THR A 24 3.73 6.94 6.66
C THR A 24 4.27 6.91 5.23
N ARG A 25 3.39 6.88 4.22
CA ARG A 25 3.71 6.67 2.79
C ARG A 25 4.41 5.33 2.51
N ALA A 26 4.51 4.43 3.48
CA ALA A 26 5.14 3.13 3.33
C ALA A 26 4.37 2.28 2.30
N GLY A 27 5.03 1.90 1.20
CA GLY A 27 4.40 1.15 0.12
C GLY A 27 3.80 1.97 -1.02
N MET A 28 4.10 3.27 -1.08
CA MET A 28 3.77 4.16 -2.21
C MET A 28 4.93 4.35 -3.21
N GLY A 29 5.99 3.53 -3.13
CA GLY A 29 7.10 3.56 -4.08
C GLY A 29 6.77 2.93 -5.44
N LEU A 30 7.74 2.88 -6.35
CA LEU A 30 7.57 2.35 -7.72
C LEU A 30 6.97 0.94 -7.78
N CYS A 31 7.26 0.10 -6.79
CA CYS A 31 6.72 -1.27 -6.68
C CYS A 31 5.28 -1.33 -6.13
N GLN A 32 4.68 -0.19 -5.76
CA GLN A 32 3.31 -0.07 -5.26
C GLN A 32 2.97 -1.02 -4.09
N GLY A 33 3.96 -1.28 -3.23
CA GLY A 33 3.78 -2.13 -2.05
C GLY A 33 3.85 -3.62 -2.33
N ARG A 34 4.37 -4.05 -3.49
CA ARG A 34 4.53 -5.48 -3.81
C ARG A 34 5.41 -6.23 -2.81
N THR A 35 6.47 -5.59 -2.32
CA THR A 35 7.41 -6.18 -1.35
C THR A 35 7.07 -5.78 0.08
N CYS A 36 6.86 -4.48 0.33
CA CYS A 36 6.61 -3.99 1.69
C CYS A 36 5.16 -4.16 2.16
N GLY A 37 4.18 -4.41 1.29
CA GLY A 37 2.78 -4.64 1.69
C GLY A 37 2.62 -5.82 2.65
N PRO A 38 3.14 -7.03 2.33
CA PRO A 38 3.15 -8.15 3.25
C PRO A 38 3.89 -7.87 4.58
N LEU A 39 4.98 -7.11 4.53
CA LEU A 39 5.73 -6.72 5.72
C LEU A 39 4.91 -5.79 6.63
N ILE A 40 4.30 -4.75 6.07
CA ILE A 40 3.41 -3.83 6.79
C ILE A 40 2.25 -4.62 7.43
N LYS A 41 1.66 -5.55 6.68
CA LYS A 41 0.59 -6.40 7.18
C LYS A 41 1.02 -7.24 8.39
N ARG A 42 2.26 -7.76 8.38
CA ARG A 42 2.84 -8.50 9.51
C ARG A 42 3.08 -7.59 10.72
N ILE A 43 3.63 -6.39 10.50
CA ILE A 43 3.87 -5.42 11.59
C ILE A 43 2.55 -5.05 12.27
N ILE A 44 1.48 -4.79 11.51
CA ILE A 44 0.15 -4.50 12.08
C ILE A 44 -0.34 -5.69 12.92
N ALA A 45 -0.14 -6.93 12.47
CA ALA A 45 -0.55 -8.12 13.22
C ALA A 45 0.17 -8.23 14.57
N GLU A 46 1.50 -8.03 14.55
CA GLU A 46 2.35 -8.07 15.74
C GLU A 46 1.98 -6.95 16.73
N GLU A 47 1.73 -5.73 16.25
CA GLU A 47 1.42 -4.58 17.12
C GLU A 47 -0.04 -4.58 17.64
N THR A 48 -0.98 -5.22 16.92
CA THR A 48 -2.40 -5.26 17.31
C THR A 48 -2.82 -6.59 17.93
N ASN A 49 -1.89 -7.56 18.02
CA ASN A 49 -2.13 -8.93 18.48
C ASN A 49 -3.29 -9.63 17.75
N LYS A 50 -3.41 -9.36 16.44
CA LYS A 50 -4.44 -9.94 15.57
C LYS A 50 -3.81 -10.92 14.59
N LYS A 51 -4.61 -11.85 14.08
CA LYS A 51 -4.15 -12.73 13.01
C LYS A 51 -3.91 -11.92 11.74
N VAL A 52 -2.84 -12.25 11.02
CA VAL A 52 -2.54 -11.65 9.71
C VAL A 52 -3.73 -11.76 8.75
N SER A 53 -4.52 -12.84 8.82
CA SER A 53 -5.74 -13.02 8.01
C SER A 53 -6.81 -11.94 8.23
N GLU A 54 -6.87 -11.33 9.41
CA GLU A 54 -7.88 -10.33 9.76
C GLU A 54 -7.51 -8.92 9.26
N ILE A 55 -6.29 -8.73 8.75
CA ILE A 55 -5.81 -7.42 8.31
C ILE A 55 -6.09 -7.26 6.82
N SER A 56 -6.92 -6.29 6.50
CA SER A 56 -7.29 -5.96 5.11
C SER A 56 -6.07 -5.47 4.32
N PRO A 57 -5.79 -6.06 3.14
CA PRO A 57 -4.76 -5.55 2.24
C PRO A 57 -5.21 -4.22 1.61
N SER A 58 -4.25 -3.45 1.10
CA SER A 58 -4.57 -2.24 0.34
C SER A 58 -5.20 -2.55 -1.02
N HIS A 59 -6.06 -1.67 -1.50
CA HIS A 59 -6.60 -1.77 -2.86
C HIS A 59 -5.51 -1.69 -3.93
N LYS A 60 -5.56 -2.61 -4.90
CA LYS A 60 -4.74 -2.56 -6.12
C LYS A 60 -5.49 -1.74 -7.15
N ARG A 61 -4.92 -0.63 -7.60
CA ARG A 61 -5.51 0.21 -8.65
C ARG A 61 -4.70 0.09 -9.95
N PRO A 62 -5.37 0.06 -11.12
CA PRO A 62 -4.65 0.17 -12.38
C PRO A 62 -4.01 1.58 -12.51
N PRO A 63 -2.88 1.70 -13.23
CA PRO A 63 -2.10 0.62 -13.84
C PRO A 63 -1.19 -0.09 -12.82
N VAL A 64 -1.09 -1.43 -12.92
CA VAL A 64 -0.30 -2.26 -11.97
C VAL A 64 1.20 -1.92 -12.00
N ARG A 65 1.69 -1.42 -13.13
CA ARG A 65 3.04 -0.87 -13.29
C ARG A 65 2.93 0.55 -13.83
N PRO A 66 3.85 1.46 -13.44
CA PRO A 66 3.91 2.77 -14.06
C PRO A 66 4.08 2.64 -15.58
N ILE A 67 3.21 3.32 -16.31
CA ILE A 67 3.28 3.45 -17.76
C ILE A 67 3.36 4.94 -18.10
N LYS A 68 3.98 5.27 -19.24
CA LYS A 68 4.04 6.66 -19.70
C LYS A 68 2.63 7.14 -20.06
N ILE A 69 2.26 8.34 -19.61
CA ILE A 69 0.93 8.91 -19.87
C ILE A 69 0.63 9.03 -21.37
N GLY A 70 1.63 9.34 -22.20
CA GLY A 70 1.48 9.41 -23.65
C GLY A 70 1.12 8.08 -24.32
N LEU A 71 1.35 6.93 -23.68
CA LEU A 71 0.87 5.64 -24.19
C LEU A 71 -0.63 5.45 -23.96
N LEU A 72 -1.18 6.04 -22.90
CA LEU A 72 -2.63 6.03 -22.65
C LEU A 72 -3.35 6.93 -23.65
N ALA A 73 -2.83 8.14 -23.89
CA ALA A 73 -3.42 9.08 -24.86
C ALA A 73 -3.46 8.51 -26.29
N LYS A 74 -2.41 7.78 -26.72
CA LYS A 74 -2.38 7.12 -28.03
C LYS A 74 -3.32 5.91 -28.17
N ALA A 75 -3.75 5.32 -27.05
CA ALA A 75 -4.68 4.21 -27.09
C ALA A 75 -6.08 4.66 -27.53
N GLU A 76 -6.49 5.89 -27.18
CA GLU A 76 -7.80 6.44 -27.55
C GLU A 76 -7.88 6.83 -29.05
N GLU A 77 -6.77 7.19 -29.69
CA GLU A 77 -6.74 7.60 -31.11
C GLU A 77 -6.91 6.45 -32.11
N LYS A 78 -6.82 5.18 -31.67
CA LYS A 78 -6.92 4.00 -32.55
C LYS A 78 -8.34 3.43 -32.69
N GLU A 79 -9.33 4.04 -32.06
CA GLU A 79 -10.73 3.58 -32.03
C GLU A 79 -11.69 4.47 -32.85
N SER A 80 -11.18 5.23 -33.84
CA SER A 80 -11.98 5.99 -34.82
C SER A 80 -11.49 5.80 -36.24
#